data_AF-A0A7S3BWB5-F1
#
_entry.id   AF-A0A7S3BWB5-F1
#
_cell.length_a   1.000
_cell.length_b   1.000
_cell.length_c   1.000
_cell.angle_alpha   90.00
_cell.angle_beta   90.00
_cell.angle_gamma   90.00
#
_symmetry.space_group_name_H-M   'P 1'
#
loop_
_entity.id
_entity.type
_entity.pdbx_description
1 polymer ?
#
loop_
_entity_poly.entity_id
_entity_poly.type
_entity_poly.pdbx_seq_one_letter_code
_entity_poly.pdbx_strand_id
1 'polypeptide(L)'
;GKYPTTDLPLVHVPKCEQLVRRLVFERVLRPLAPLYFDPHFLPEHLTFRDCFFVKYSAASGQQRDLAIHTDGSSFSFNILLNDPTEFDGGGTHFEASGLTVRGRRGTAVAHSG
;
A
#
# COMPACT_ATOMS: atom_id res chain seq x y z
N GLY A 1 -5.56 17.28 -0.25
CA GLY A 1 -6.09 17.33 -1.63
C GLY A 1 -6.78 16.02 -1.97
N LYS A 2 -7.42 15.90 -3.13
CA LYS A 2 -7.77 14.58 -3.69
C LYS A 2 -6.60 14.11 -4.54
N TYR A 3 -6.14 12.88 -4.33
CA TYR A 3 -5.00 12.28 -5.05
C TYR A 3 -5.50 11.03 -5.77
N PRO A 4 -6.19 11.18 -6.92
CA PRO A 4 -6.78 10.04 -7.61
C PRO A 4 -5.71 9.13 -8.22
N THR A 5 -6.00 7.84 -8.21
CA THR A 5 -5.18 6.81 -8.84
C THR A 5 -5.96 6.05 -9.91
N THR A 6 -5.24 5.45 -10.85
CA THR A 6 -5.79 4.41 -11.74
C THR A 6 -5.80 3.11 -10.96
N ASP A 7 -6.92 2.85 -10.27
CA ASP A 7 -7.04 1.76 -9.31
C ASP A 7 -8.26 0.85 -9.52
N LEU A 8 -8.17 -0.32 -8.88
CA LEU A 8 -9.24 -1.32 -8.79
C LEU A 8 -9.44 -1.69 -7.32
N PRO A 9 -10.56 -1.30 -6.69
CA PRO A 9 -10.90 -1.71 -5.33
C PRO A 9 -10.90 -3.23 -5.17
N LEU A 10 -10.36 -3.74 -4.05
CA LEU A 10 -10.26 -5.19 -3.78
C LEU A 10 -11.64 -5.88 -3.82
N VAL A 11 -12.67 -5.19 -3.34
CA VAL A 11 -14.07 -5.66 -3.34
C VAL A 11 -14.61 -5.97 -4.75
N HIS A 12 -14.00 -5.41 -5.79
CA HIS A 12 -14.34 -5.69 -7.18
C HIS A 12 -13.60 -6.93 -7.74
N VAL A 13 -12.77 -7.61 -6.94
CA VAL A 13 -12.05 -8.83 -7.30
C VAL A 13 -12.40 -9.98 -6.33
N PRO A 14 -13.66 -10.44 -6.33
CA PRO A 14 -14.18 -11.37 -5.31
C PRO A 14 -13.43 -12.70 -5.27
N LYS A 15 -12.80 -13.10 -6.39
CA LYS A 15 -12.00 -14.34 -6.48
C LYS A 15 -10.80 -14.37 -5.54
N CYS A 16 -10.23 -13.23 -5.18
CA CYS A 16 -9.07 -13.15 -4.29
C CYS A 16 -9.29 -12.34 -3.02
N GLU A 17 -10.42 -11.64 -2.87
CA GLU A 17 -10.68 -10.74 -1.75
C GLU A 17 -10.44 -11.41 -0.39
N GLN A 18 -11.06 -12.56 -0.12
CA GLN A 18 -10.93 -13.24 1.17
C GLN A 18 -9.47 -13.64 1.46
N LEU A 19 -8.77 -14.13 0.43
CA LEU A 19 -7.37 -14.52 0.55
C LEU A 19 -6.47 -13.32 0.85
N VAL A 20 -6.65 -12.22 0.12
CA VAL A 20 -5.88 -10.98 0.29
C VAL A 20 -6.11 -10.40 1.68
N ARG A 21 -7.37 -10.26 2.12
CA ARG A 21 -7.69 -9.74 3.45
C ARG A 21 -7.05 -10.57 4.56
N ARG A 22 -7.14 -11.91 4.48
CA ARG A 22 -6.52 -12.80 5.45
C ARG A 22 -4.99 -12.63 5.49
N LEU A 23 -4.33 -12.71 4.34
CA LEU A 23 -2.87 -12.63 4.28
C LEU A 23 -2.33 -11.27 4.70
N VAL A 24 -2.99 -10.18 4.29
CA VAL A 24 -2.61 -8.83 4.70
C VAL A 24 -2.81 -8.63 6.20
N PHE A 25 -3.92 -9.14 6.77
CA PHE A 25 -4.10 -9.10 8.22
C PHE A 25 -2.98 -9.85 8.95
N GLU A 26 -2.73 -11.10 8.58
CA GLU A 26 -1.75 -11.97 9.24
C GLU A 26 -0.31 -11.47 9.10
N ARG A 27 0.07 -10.95 7.92
CA ARG A 27 1.46 -10.64 7.57
C ARG A 27 1.80 -9.16 7.63
N VAL A 28 0.82 -8.27 7.65
CA VAL A 28 1.03 -6.82 7.63
C VAL A 28 0.36 -6.15 8.82
N LEU A 29 -0.97 -6.23 8.95
CA LEU A 29 -1.67 -5.47 10.00
C LEU A 29 -1.33 -5.94 11.41
N ARG A 30 -1.35 -7.26 11.64
CA ARG A 30 -1.07 -7.84 12.96
C ARG A 30 0.37 -7.54 13.45
N PRO A 31 1.42 -7.70 12.63
CA PRO A 31 2.78 -7.33 13.03
C PRO A 31 3.00 -5.81 13.21
N LEU A 32 2.26 -4.97 12.47
CA LEU A 32 2.40 -3.52 12.56
C LEU A 32 1.64 -2.91 13.75
N ALA A 33 0.54 -3.51 14.19
CA ALA A 33 -0.31 -2.93 15.24
C ALA A 33 0.48 -2.50 16.50
N PRO A 34 1.43 -3.31 17.05
CA PRO A 34 2.21 -2.90 18.22
C PRO A 34 3.17 -1.72 17.98
N LEU A 35 3.45 -1.36 16.72
CA LEU A 35 4.31 -0.22 16.37
C LEU A 35 3.54 1.11 16.34
N TYR A 36 2.22 1.06 16.16
CA TYR A 36 1.36 2.23 16.00
C TYR A 36 0.35 2.43 17.13
N PHE A 37 0.09 1.40 17.94
CA PHE A 37 -0.92 1.46 19.00
C PHE A 37 -0.39 0.93 20.34
N ASP A 38 -1.14 1.24 21.38
CA ASP A 38 -0.91 0.77 22.74
C ASP A 38 -0.89 -0.78 22.83
N PRO A 39 -0.11 -1.39 23.74
CA PRO A 39 -0.05 -2.85 23.89
C PRO A 39 -1.38 -3.57 24.17
N HIS A 40 -2.40 -2.87 24.67
CA HIS A 40 -3.73 -3.42 24.89
C HIS A 40 -4.64 -3.35 23.64
N PHE A 41 -4.18 -2.70 22.57
CA PHE A 41 -4.91 -2.65 21.30
C PHE A 41 -4.87 -4.00 20.59
N LEU A 42 -6.05 -4.54 20.30
CA LEU A 42 -6.19 -5.79 19.56
C LEU A 42 -6.10 -5.52 18.04
N PRO A 43 -5.19 -6.17 17.30
CA PRO A 43 -5.07 -5.99 15.84
C PRO A 43 -6.37 -6.21 15.08
N GLU A 44 -7.27 -7.05 15.61
CA GLU A 44 -8.60 -7.35 15.07
C GLU A 44 -9.52 -6.12 15.01
N HIS A 45 -9.20 -5.05 15.75
CA HIS A 45 -9.90 -3.77 15.66
C HIS A 45 -9.49 -2.94 14.42
N LEU A 46 -8.42 -3.33 13.73
CA LEU A 46 -8.03 -2.68 12.48
C LEU A 46 -8.96 -3.07 11.35
N THR A 47 -9.39 -2.05 10.61
CA THR A 47 -10.18 -2.21 9.39
C THR A 47 -9.49 -1.52 8.23
N PHE A 48 -9.73 -2.03 7.02
CA PHE A 48 -9.28 -1.32 5.82
C PHE A 48 -10.18 -0.11 5.59
N ARG A 49 -9.59 1.09 5.65
CA ARG A 49 -10.24 2.29 5.12
C ARG A 49 -10.36 2.17 3.60
N ASP A 50 -9.23 1.89 2.96
CA ASP A 50 -9.11 1.65 1.53
C ASP A 50 -8.21 0.43 1.30
N CYS A 51 -8.57 -0.43 0.34
CA CYS A 51 -7.74 -1.56 -0.11
C CYS A 51 -7.99 -1.81 -1.59
N PHE A 52 -6.99 -1.53 -2.41
CA PHE A 52 -7.11 -1.51 -3.87
C PHE A 52 -5.78 -1.87 -4.53
N PHE A 53 -5.87 -2.21 -5.82
CA PHE A 53 -4.73 -2.41 -6.71
C PHE A 53 -4.52 -1.15 -7.52
N VAL A 54 -3.34 -0.54 -7.47
CA VAL A 54 -2.98 0.62 -8.30
C VAL A 54 -2.08 0.20 -9.46
N LYS A 55 -2.28 0.82 -10.63
CA LYS A 55 -1.44 0.62 -11.81
C LYS A 55 -0.77 1.94 -12.22
N TYR A 56 0.54 1.88 -12.38
CA TYR A 56 1.32 2.94 -13.00
C TYR A 56 1.82 2.51 -14.39
N SER A 57 1.92 3.44 -15.32
CA SER A 57 2.42 3.20 -16.68
C SER A 57 3.08 4.46 -17.25
N ALA A 58 4.21 4.28 -17.93
CA ALA A 58 4.90 5.35 -18.67
C ALA A 58 4.31 5.57 -20.08
N ALA A 59 3.30 4.80 -20.49
CA ALA A 59 2.63 5.00 -21.78
C ALA A 59 1.95 6.39 -21.83
N SER A 60 1.91 6.98 -23.02
CA SER A 60 1.33 8.31 -23.23
C SER A 60 -0.11 8.39 -22.69
N GLY A 61 -0.40 9.42 -21.90
CA GLY A 61 -1.71 9.67 -21.29
C GLY A 61 -2.07 8.75 -20.13
N GLN A 62 -1.16 7.90 -19.64
CA GLN A 62 -1.38 7.08 -18.45
C GLN A 62 -0.74 7.71 -17.21
N GLN A 63 -1.24 7.35 -16.03
CA GLN A 63 -0.67 7.78 -14.76
C GLN A 63 0.64 7.05 -14.47
N ARG A 64 1.73 7.80 -14.27
CA ARG A 64 3.08 7.25 -14.02
C ARG A 64 3.58 7.45 -12.59
N ASP A 65 2.97 8.38 -11.87
CA ASP A 65 3.34 8.78 -10.51
C ASP A 65 2.11 9.29 -9.74
N LEU A 66 2.34 9.58 -8.47
CA LEU A 66 1.37 10.21 -7.57
C LEU A 66 2.10 11.32 -6.81
N ALA A 67 1.49 12.50 -6.73
CA ALA A 67 2.09 13.66 -6.06
C ALA A 67 2.28 13.41 -4.55
N ILE A 68 3.21 14.14 -3.91
CA ILE A 68 3.45 14.06 -2.47
C ILE A 68 2.15 14.38 -1.69
N HIS A 69 1.84 13.51 -0.72
CA HIS A 69 0.66 13.60 0.13
C HIS A 69 0.81 12.79 1.40
N THR A 70 -0.17 12.92 2.29
CA THR A 70 -0.42 12.05 3.44
C THR A 70 -1.74 11.31 3.25
N ASP A 71 -1.83 10.12 3.79
CA ASP A 71 -3.02 9.29 3.81
C ASP A 71 -3.91 9.62 5.01
N GLY A 72 -5.20 9.29 4.89
CA GLY A 72 -6.19 9.48 5.96
C GLY A 72 -6.28 8.29 6.92
N SER A 73 -5.24 7.48 7.07
CA SER A 73 -5.19 6.24 7.85
C SER A 73 -4.25 6.40 9.05
N SER A 74 -4.34 5.50 10.04
CA SER A 74 -3.33 5.47 11.13
C SER A 74 -1.96 5.05 10.59
N PHE A 75 -1.95 4.12 9.64
CA PHE A 75 -0.79 3.71 8.86
C PHE A 75 -1.27 3.15 7.52
N SER A 76 -0.40 3.19 6.53
CA SER A 76 -0.61 2.67 5.19
C SER A 76 0.48 1.66 4.85
N PHE A 77 0.20 0.84 3.84
CA PHE A 77 1.18 -0.08 3.28
C PHE A 77 1.02 -0.21 1.77
N ASN A 78 2.13 -0.48 1.08
CA ASN A 78 2.17 -0.77 -0.34
C ASN A 78 2.87 -2.12 -0.56
N ILE A 79 2.31 -2.99 -1.40
CA ILE A 79 2.92 -4.28 -1.76
C ILE A 79 3.26 -4.27 -3.24
N LEU A 80 4.53 -4.52 -3.59
CA LEU A 80 4.92 -4.63 -4.99
C LEU A 80 4.42 -5.94 -5.59
N LEU A 81 3.61 -5.88 -6.67
CA LEU A 81 2.92 -7.04 -7.22
C LEU A 81 3.60 -7.67 -8.44
N ASN A 82 4.21 -6.84 -9.30
CA ASN A 82 4.98 -7.25 -10.48
C ASN A 82 6.46 -7.42 -10.14
N ASP A 83 7.19 -8.07 -11.03
CA ASP A 83 8.64 -8.18 -10.92
C ASP A 83 9.30 -6.81 -11.18
N PRO A 84 10.33 -6.40 -10.42
CA PRO A 84 11.06 -5.16 -10.67
C PRO A 84 11.66 -5.04 -12.08
N THR A 85 11.82 -6.15 -12.81
CA THR A 85 12.28 -6.14 -14.21
C THR A 85 11.20 -5.71 -15.21
N GLU A 86 9.94 -5.60 -14.79
CA GLU A 86 8.81 -5.20 -15.65
C GLU A 86 8.62 -3.67 -15.74
N PHE A 87 9.43 -2.88 -15.04
CA PHE A 87 9.34 -1.42 -15.05
C PHE A 87 10.68 -0.77 -14.66
N ASP A 88 10.90 0.47 -15.11
CA ASP A 88 12.02 1.30 -14.70
C ASP A 88 11.62 2.29 -13.59
N GLY A 89 12.46 2.44 -12.58
CA GLY A 89 12.24 3.39 -11.48
C GLY A 89 11.29 2.88 -10.40
N GLY A 90 10.23 3.64 -10.11
CA GLY A 90 9.25 3.33 -9.06
C GLY A 90 9.78 3.40 -7.62
N GLY A 91 8.97 2.85 -6.71
CA GLY A 91 9.17 2.89 -5.26
C GLY A 91 8.27 3.90 -4.55
N THR A 92 8.45 4.01 -3.23
CA THR A 92 7.75 4.98 -2.38
C THR A 92 8.76 6.00 -1.87
N HIS A 93 8.56 7.27 -2.21
CA HIS A 93 9.42 8.37 -1.76
C HIS A 93 8.87 9.00 -0.48
N PHE A 94 9.72 9.19 0.52
CA PHE A 94 9.41 9.84 1.78
C PHE A 94 10.11 11.20 1.85
N GLU A 95 9.35 12.28 1.67
CA GLU A 95 9.89 13.65 1.59
C GLU A 95 10.68 14.04 2.85
N ALA A 96 10.18 13.67 4.03
CA ALA A 96 10.82 13.99 5.32
C ALA A 96 12.23 13.41 5.48
N SER A 97 12.53 12.27 4.85
CA SER A 97 13.86 11.63 4.90
C SER A 97 14.66 11.76 3.60
N GLY A 98 14.02 12.19 2.51
CA GLY A 98 14.58 12.15 1.16
C GLY A 98 14.80 10.75 0.60
N LEU A 99 14.36 9.69 1.30
CA LEU A 99 14.60 8.32 0.91
C LEU A 99 13.50 7.79 -0.01
N THR A 100 13.91 7.04 -1.04
CA THR A 100 13.00 6.25 -1.88
C THR A 100 13.19 4.77 -1.58
N VAL A 101 12.15 4.14 -1.03
CA VAL A 101 12.16 2.70 -0.73
C VAL A 101 11.73 1.93 -1.97
N ARG A 102 12.57 0.99 -2.40
CA ARG A 102 12.31 0.07 -3.52
C ARG A 102 12.32 -1.36 -3.00
N GLY A 103 11.14 -1.98 -2.95
CA GLY A 103 10.98 -3.36 -2.52
C GLY A 103 11.21 -4.37 -3.65
N ARG A 104 11.27 -5.65 -3.30
CA ARG A 104 11.12 -6.75 -4.26
C ARG A 104 9.66 -7.15 -4.37
N ARG A 105 9.29 -7.89 -5.41
CA ARG A 105 7.95 -8.47 -5.54
C ARG A 105 7.52 -9.17 -4.25
N GLY A 106 6.32 -8.88 -3.77
CA GLY A 106 5.74 -9.39 -2.52
C GLY A 106 6.20 -8.68 -1.24
N THR A 107 7.14 -7.73 -1.33
CA THR A 107 7.56 -6.92 -0.16
C THR A 107 6.50 -5.86 0.14
N ALA A 108 6.10 -5.78 1.41
CA ALA A 108 5.28 -4.69 1.91
C ALA A 108 6.17 -3.56 2.46
N VAL A 109 5.90 -2.32 2.05
CA VAL A 109 6.46 -1.10 2.65
C VAL A 109 5.34 -0.45 3.43
N ALA A 110 5.51 -0.29 4.75
CA ALA A 110 4.52 0.32 5.62
C ALA A 110 5.05 1.62 6.24
N HIS A 111 4.15 2.58 6.47
CA HIS A 111 4.46 3.90 7.00
C HIS A 111 3.24 4.52 7.68
N SER A 112 3.45 5.54 8.50
CA SER A 112 2.34 6.37 8.99
C SER A 112 1.55 6.95 7.83
N GLY A 113 0.23 7.04 8.00
CA GLY A 113 -0.65 7.72 7.05
C GLY A 113 -0.30 9.20 6.97
#